data_AF-A0A9X2VTU6-F1
#
_entry.id   AF-A0A9X2VTU6-F1
#
_cell.length_a   1.000
_cell.length_b   1.000
_cell.length_c   1.000
_cell.angle_alpha   90.00
_cell.angle_beta   90.00
_cell.angle_gamma   90.00
#
_symmetry.space_group_name_H-M   'P 1'
#
loop_
_entity.id
_entity.type
_entity.pdbx_description
1 polymer ?
#
loop_
_entity_poly.entity_id
_entity_poly.type
_entity_poly.pdbx_seq_one_letter_code
_entity_poly.pdbx_strand_id
1 'polypeptide(L)'
;MGAHQAEGGIRARARQAMRLEVAAAVQELVLEHGYDETTVDDICAATEISRSTFFRYFSSKEEALFGTYTDSGERLREALTARPLTESPWVAMRRALDSLIERYDAHDERIWRLTRLMVNTPSLTAWHREKNARWQELLRPEMSRRLEADPADDSDPRAHAVIASALGCVEAALTAWASNAEPQALAQILDRAMGATSSLK
;
A
#
# COMPACT_ATOMS: atom_id res chain seq x y z
N MET A 1 -26.85 0.39 23.77
CA MET A 1 -25.91 -0.03 22.70
C MET A 1 -25.00 1.10 22.18
N GLY A 2 -25.31 2.40 22.40
CA GLY A 2 -24.50 3.53 21.88
C GLY A 2 -23.25 3.94 22.66
N ALA A 3 -23.19 3.74 23.99
CA ALA A 3 -22.02 4.16 24.79
C ALA A 3 -20.76 3.31 24.51
N HIS A 4 -20.93 2.00 24.31
CA HIS A 4 -19.81 1.10 24.05
C HIS A 4 -19.25 1.24 22.63
N GLN A 5 -20.09 1.62 21.66
CA GLN A 5 -19.68 1.99 20.31
C GLN A 5 -18.95 3.35 20.28
N ALA A 6 -19.38 4.31 21.09
CA ALA A 6 -18.70 5.60 21.24
C ALA A 6 -17.31 5.45 21.91
N GLU A 7 -17.21 4.66 22.98
CA GLU A 7 -15.94 4.33 23.65
C GLU A 7 -14.99 3.50 22.76
N GLY A 8 -15.53 2.59 21.96
CA GLY A 8 -14.79 1.86 20.93
C GLY A 8 -14.23 2.81 19.87
N GLY A 9 -15.05 3.77 19.41
CA GLY A 9 -14.64 4.79 18.46
C GLY A 9 -13.56 5.74 18.98
N ILE A 10 -13.65 6.15 20.25
CA ILE A 10 -12.62 7.00 20.89
C ILE A 10 -11.29 6.25 20.98
N ARG A 11 -11.30 4.99 21.44
CA ARG A 11 -10.09 4.16 21.54
C ARG A 11 -9.46 3.87 20.17
N ALA A 12 -10.27 3.61 19.15
CA ALA A 12 -9.79 3.41 17.78
C ALA A 12 -9.12 4.68 17.22
N ARG A 13 -9.73 5.86 17.44
CA ARG A 13 -9.14 7.14 17.02
C ARG A 13 -7.83 7.45 17.74
N ALA A 14 -7.78 7.25 19.05
CA ALA A 14 -6.55 7.44 19.82
C ALA A 14 -5.43 6.49 19.35
N ARG A 15 -5.79 5.22 19.08
CA ARG A 15 -4.86 4.23 18.53
C ARG A 15 -4.33 4.65 17.15
N GLN A 16 -5.19 5.17 16.28
CA GLN A 16 -4.81 5.64 14.95
C GLN A 16 -3.93 6.88 15.01
N ALA A 17 -4.25 7.84 15.89
CA ALA A 17 -3.44 9.04 16.08
C ALA A 17 -2.02 8.69 16.53
N MET A 18 -1.89 7.81 17.52
CA MET A 18 -0.59 7.31 17.98
C MET A 18 0.18 6.59 16.87
N ARG A 19 -0.52 5.77 16.06
CA ARG A 19 0.10 5.09 14.91
C ARG A 19 0.63 6.09 13.87
N LEU A 20 -0.09 7.18 13.62
CA LEU A 20 0.34 8.23 12.69
C LEU A 20 1.54 9.02 13.21
N GLU A 21 1.54 9.36 14.50
CA GLU A 21 2.63 10.08 15.17
C GLU A 21 3.93 9.28 15.14
N VAL A 22 3.89 8.01 15.56
CA VAL A 22 5.08 7.14 15.54
C VAL A 22 5.55 6.90 14.10
N ALA A 23 4.64 6.69 13.14
CA ALA A 23 5.02 6.54 11.73
C ALA A 23 5.70 7.81 11.18
N ALA A 24 5.26 8.99 11.61
CA ALA A 24 5.88 10.24 11.20
C ALA A 24 7.33 10.36 11.71
N ALA A 25 7.57 10.03 12.97
CA ALA A 25 8.90 10.02 13.58
C ALA A 25 9.83 8.97 12.94
N VAL A 26 9.30 7.77 12.65
CA VAL A 26 10.05 6.71 11.95
C VAL A 26 10.53 7.18 10.59
N GLN A 27 9.63 7.80 9.82
CA GLN A 27 9.97 8.33 8.50
C GLN A 27 11.02 9.44 8.58
N GLU A 28 10.93 10.32 9.58
CA GLU A 28 11.93 11.39 9.78
C GLU A 28 13.31 10.81 10.10
N LEU A 29 13.40 9.92 11.08
CA LEU A 29 14.66 9.25 11.43
C LEU A 29 15.28 8.50 10.24
N VAL A 30 14.45 7.77 9.49
CA VAL A 30 14.90 7.00 8.31
C VAL A 30 15.36 7.92 7.18
N LEU A 31 14.72 9.08 6.99
CA LEU A 31 15.13 10.05 5.98
C LEU A 31 16.40 10.81 6.37
N GLU A 32 16.68 10.95 7.67
CA GLU A 32 17.88 11.62 8.19
C GLU A 32 19.10 10.69 8.23
N HIS A 33 18.94 9.48 8.78
CA HIS A 33 20.03 8.55 9.04
C HIS A 33 20.10 7.40 8.02
N GLY A 34 19.07 7.21 7.21
CA GLY A 34 18.95 6.07 6.31
C GLY A 34 18.27 4.86 6.96
N TYR A 35 17.74 3.98 6.11
CA TYR A 35 16.93 2.84 6.55
C TYR A 35 17.69 1.84 7.39
N ASP A 36 18.88 1.42 6.94
CA ASP A 36 19.65 0.36 7.59
C ASP A 36 20.28 0.82 8.92
N GLU A 37 20.60 2.12 9.04
CA GLU A 37 21.19 2.70 10.25
C GLU A 37 20.14 3.01 11.33
N THR A 38 18.87 3.15 10.97
CA THR A 38 17.78 3.40 11.94
C THR A 38 17.28 2.10 12.56
N THR A 39 17.43 1.93 13.88
CA THR A 39 16.93 0.76 14.61
C THR A 39 15.56 1.01 15.27
N VAL A 40 14.88 -0.07 15.68
CA VAL A 40 13.64 0.03 16.48
C VAL A 40 13.92 0.70 17.83
N ASP A 41 15.11 0.53 18.39
CA ASP A 41 15.47 1.12 19.67
C ASP A 41 15.68 2.65 19.53
N ASP A 42 16.25 3.12 18.41
CA ASP A 42 16.35 4.56 18.09
C ASP A 42 14.97 5.20 17.93
N ILE A 43 14.06 4.50 17.23
CA ILE A 43 12.67 4.93 17.07
C ILE A 43 11.97 5.04 18.43
N CYS A 44 12.15 4.03 19.29
CA CYS A 44 11.57 4.02 20.64
C CYS A 44 12.10 5.16 21.50
N ALA A 45 13.41 5.46 21.40
CA ALA A 45 14.03 6.58 22.09
C ALA A 45 13.49 7.94 21.60
N ALA A 46 13.33 8.11 20.28
CA ALA A 46 12.83 9.35 19.69
C ALA A 46 11.33 9.61 19.93
N THR A 47 10.54 8.55 20.13
CA THR A 47 9.08 8.65 20.33
C THR A 47 8.66 8.45 21.78
N GLU A 48 9.61 8.29 22.70
CA GLU A 48 9.37 8.04 24.13
C GLU A 48 8.45 6.83 24.42
N ILE A 49 8.47 5.82 23.55
CA ILE A 49 7.70 4.58 23.74
C ILE A 49 8.60 3.40 24.06
N SER A 50 8.05 2.41 24.77
CA SER A 50 8.75 1.14 24.94
C SER A 50 8.71 0.29 23.67
N ARG A 51 9.70 -0.59 23.50
CA ARG A 51 9.72 -1.60 22.43
C ARG A 51 8.44 -2.45 22.38
N SER A 52 7.91 -2.83 23.55
CA SER A 52 6.62 -3.52 23.64
C SER A 52 5.46 -2.68 23.13
N THR A 53 5.48 -1.36 23.37
CA THR A 53 4.49 -0.44 22.82
C THR A 53 4.64 -0.30 21.31
N PHE A 54 5.86 -0.17 20.79
CA PHE A 54 6.10 -0.17 19.34
C PHE A 54 5.50 -1.41 18.67
N PHE A 55 5.85 -2.61 19.17
CA PHE A 55 5.34 -3.87 18.59
C PHE A 55 3.84 -4.12 18.79
N ARG A 56 3.20 -3.40 19.71
CA ARG A 56 1.73 -3.38 19.84
C ARG A 56 1.06 -2.62 18.70
N TYR A 57 1.75 -1.65 18.11
CA TYR A 57 1.25 -0.84 17.00
C TYR A 57 1.72 -1.35 15.64
N PHE A 58 2.93 -1.89 15.55
CA PHE A 58 3.56 -2.29 14.28
C PHE A 58 4.19 -3.68 14.41
N SER A 59 3.99 -4.54 13.42
CA SER A 59 4.64 -5.83 13.31
C SER A 59 6.12 -5.72 12.92
N SER A 60 6.53 -4.64 12.24
CA SER A 60 7.90 -4.43 11.80
C SER A 60 8.26 -2.94 11.61
N LYS A 61 9.56 -2.65 11.41
CA LYS A 61 10.06 -1.31 11.08
C LYS A 61 9.52 -0.83 9.73
N GLU A 62 9.45 -1.72 8.75
CA GLU A 62 8.89 -1.48 7.43
C GLU A 62 7.40 -1.12 7.51
N GLU A 63 6.64 -1.80 8.36
CA GLU A 63 5.23 -1.43 8.59
C GLU A 63 5.10 -0.06 9.26
N ALA A 64 5.99 0.29 10.19
CA ALA A 64 5.99 1.63 10.78
C ALA A 64 6.35 2.72 9.75
N LEU A 65 7.27 2.41 8.84
CA LEU A 65 7.75 3.33 7.81
C LEU A 65 6.72 3.56 6.69
N PHE A 66 6.11 2.48 6.20
CA PHE A 66 5.26 2.50 5.01
C PHE A 66 3.80 2.13 5.26
N GLY A 67 3.45 1.58 6.42
CA GLY A 67 2.11 1.06 6.70
C GLY A 67 1.02 2.11 6.54
N THR A 68 1.31 3.39 6.80
CA THR A 68 0.34 4.45 6.51
C THR A 68 0.01 4.52 5.01
N TYR A 69 0.96 4.36 4.09
CA TYR A 69 0.75 4.38 2.64
C TYR A 69 0.31 3.03 2.06
N THR A 70 0.65 1.93 2.74
CA THR A 70 0.60 0.57 2.19
C THR A 70 -0.30 -0.40 2.99
N ASP A 71 -0.91 0.02 4.10
CA ASP A 71 -1.99 -0.70 4.78
C ASP A 71 -3.33 -0.34 4.12
N SER A 72 -3.36 -0.56 2.81
CA SER A 72 -4.34 -0.04 1.85
C SER A 72 -5.07 -1.15 1.12
N GLY A 73 -4.77 -2.41 1.44
CA GLY A 73 -5.38 -3.56 0.78
C GLY A 73 -6.90 -3.57 0.96
N GLU A 74 -7.36 -3.26 2.17
CA GLU A 74 -8.80 -3.18 2.46
C GLU A 74 -9.47 -2.02 1.74
N ARG A 75 -8.82 -0.85 1.68
CA ARG A 75 -9.32 0.30 0.91
C ARG A 75 -9.37 0.01 -0.58
N LEU A 76 -8.38 -0.70 -1.10
CA LEU A 76 -8.38 -1.17 -2.49
C LEU A 76 -9.50 -2.18 -2.73
N ARG A 77 -9.73 -3.10 -1.79
CA ARG A 77 -10.82 -4.08 -1.85
C ARG A 77 -12.19 -3.39 -1.83
N GLU A 78 -12.38 -2.42 -0.96
CA GLU A 78 -13.59 -1.59 -0.88
C GLU A 78 -13.80 -0.81 -2.18
N ALA A 79 -12.76 -0.14 -2.68
CA ALA A 79 -12.80 0.60 -3.93
C ALA A 79 -13.14 -0.30 -5.12
N LEU A 80 -12.57 -1.51 -5.18
CA LEU A 80 -12.88 -2.51 -6.20
C LEU A 80 -14.33 -2.99 -6.06
N THR A 81 -14.78 -3.30 -4.84
CA THR A 81 -16.16 -3.75 -4.57
C THR A 81 -17.19 -2.70 -4.99
N ALA A 82 -16.89 -1.42 -4.80
CA ALA A 82 -17.76 -0.30 -5.16
C ALA A 82 -17.87 -0.06 -6.68
N ARG A 83 -17.00 -0.66 -7.51
CA ARG A 83 -17.09 -0.51 -8.98
C ARG A 83 -18.31 -1.26 -9.53
N PRO A 84 -18.99 -0.73 -10.55
CA PRO A 84 -20.02 -1.50 -11.27
C PRO A 84 -19.50 -2.85 -11.77
N LEU A 85 -20.35 -3.88 -11.73
CA LEU A 85 -20.02 -5.19 -12.31
C LEU A 85 -19.98 -5.19 -13.85
N THR A 86 -20.60 -4.20 -14.48
CA THR A 86 -20.60 -4.03 -15.94
C THR A 86 -19.25 -3.55 -16.48
N GLU A 87 -18.35 -3.10 -15.62
CA GLU A 87 -16.99 -2.75 -16.01
C GLU A 87 -16.14 -3.99 -16.22
N SER A 88 -15.29 -3.97 -17.25
CA SER A 88 -14.32 -5.04 -17.42
C SER A 88 -13.42 -5.14 -16.17
N PRO A 89 -13.00 -6.35 -15.77
CA PRO A 89 -12.16 -6.54 -14.59
C PRO A 89 -10.90 -5.66 -14.57
N TRP A 90 -10.30 -5.43 -15.73
CA TRP A 90 -9.12 -4.57 -15.88
C TRP A 90 -9.42 -3.08 -15.63
N VAL A 91 -10.54 -2.57 -16.16
CA VAL A 91 -10.97 -1.19 -15.95
C VAL A 91 -11.36 -0.97 -14.48
N ALA A 92 -12.10 -1.91 -13.90
CA ALA A 92 -12.48 -1.85 -12.48
C ALA A 92 -11.23 -1.82 -11.58
N MET A 93 -10.24 -2.67 -11.87
CA MET A 93 -8.97 -2.70 -11.14
C MET A 93 -8.21 -1.38 -11.29
N ARG A 94 -8.07 -0.84 -12.51
CA ARG A 94 -7.42 0.46 -12.73
C ARG A 94 -8.07 1.57 -11.90
N ARG A 95 -9.39 1.64 -11.86
CA ARG A 95 -10.13 2.65 -11.08
C ARG A 95 -9.99 2.43 -9.58
N ALA A 96 -9.99 1.18 -9.12
CA ALA A 96 -9.79 0.86 -7.72
C ALA A 96 -8.39 1.29 -7.22
N LEU A 97 -7.38 1.23 -8.09
CA LEU A 97 -6.01 1.68 -7.79
C LEU A 97 -5.90 3.19 -7.52
N ASP A 98 -6.89 4.01 -7.90
CA ASP A 98 -6.92 5.44 -7.54
C ASP A 98 -6.82 5.61 -6.01
N SER A 99 -7.49 4.73 -5.24
CA SER A 99 -7.44 4.71 -3.76
C SER A 99 -6.04 4.49 -3.14
N LEU A 100 -5.10 3.98 -3.95
CA LEU A 100 -3.70 3.80 -3.58
C LEU A 100 -2.85 4.99 -3.99
N ILE A 101 -2.98 5.40 -5.25
CA ILE A 101 -2.06 6.37 -5.87
C ILE A 101 -2.38 7.82 -5.50
N GLU A 102 -3.62 8.13 -5.10
CA GLU A 102 -4.01 9.47 -4.62
C GLU A 102 -3.21 9.91 -3.39
N ARG A 103 -2.59 8.97 -2.67
CA ARG A 103 -1.71 9.26 -1.53
C ARG A 103 -0.31 9.69 -1.94
N TYR A 104 0.05 9.50 -3.20
CA TYR A 104 1.35 9.90 -3.75
C TYR A 104 1.22 11.26 -4.39
N ASP A 105 1.43 12.32 -3.61
CA ASP A 105 1.53 13.66 -4.16
C ASP A 105 2.91 13.83 -4.83
N ALA A 106 2.88 14.25 -6.10
CA ALA A 106 4.07 14.54 -6.89
C ALA A 106 4.94 15.65 -6.29
N HIS A 107 4.35 16.55 -5.49
CA HIS A 107 5.04 17.70 -4.91
C HIS A 107 5.48 17.46 -3.46
N ASP A 108 5.12 16.31 -2.87
CA ASP A 108 5.57 15.94 -1.55
C ASP A 108 6.94 15.25 -1.64
N GLU A 109 7.99 16.02 -1.40
CA GLU A 109 9.37 15.54 -1.41
C GLU A 109 9.60 14.38 -0.44
N ARG A 110 8.91 14.37 0.71
CA ARG A 110 9.01 13.30 1.70
C ARG A 110 8.52 11.99 1.09
N ILE A 111 7.35 12.00 0.45
CA ILE A 111 6.78 10.82 -0.20
C ILE A 111 7.67 10.33 -1.35
N TRP A 112 8.24 11.25 -2.13
CA TRP A 112 9.18 10.91 -3.19
C TRP A 112 10.44 10.22 -2.65
N ARG A 113 11.07 10.78 -1.61
CA ARG A 113 12.26 10.18 -0.96
C ARG A 113 11.96 8.81 -0.36
N LEU A 114 10.83 8.67 0.33
CA LEU A 114 10.40 7.39 0.91
C LEU A 114 10.15 6.33 -0.17
N THR A 115 9.55 6.72 -1.30
CA THR A 115 9.30 5.80 -2.42
C THR A 115 10.61 5.39 -3.08
N ARG A 116 11.56 6.32 -3.27
CA ARG A 116 12.93 6.00 -3.70
C ARG A 116 13.60 5.00 -2.79
N LEU A 117 13.48 5.18 -1.48
CA LEU A 117 14.04 4.25 -0.50
C LEU A 117 13.42 2.86 -0.67
N MET A 118 12.09 2.79 -0.78
CA MET A 118 11.37 1.52 -0.95
C MET A 118 11.83 0.73 -2.20
N VAL A 119 12.02 1.40 -3.35
CA VAL A 119 12.36 0.71 -4.61
C VAL A 119 13.86 0.40 -4.76
N ASN A 120 14.73 1.12 -4.04
CA ASN A 120 16.19 0.94 -4.15
C ASN A 120 16.81 0.11 -3.01
N THR A 121 16.07 -0.16 -1.93
CA THR A 121 16.55 -0.98 -0.81
C THR A 121 16.01 -2.42 -0.90
N PRO A 122 16.86 -3.45 -1.01
CA PRO A 122 16.41 -4.83 -1.23
C PRO A 122 15.45 -5.39 -0.19
N SER A 123 15.68 -5.11 1.09
CA SER A 123 14.81 -5.56 2.20
C SER A 123 13.41 -4.93 2.13
N LEU A 124 13.33 -3.66 1.74
CA LEU A 124 12.06 -2.95 1.54
C LEU A 124 11.31 -3.45 0.31
N THR A 125 12.00 -3.72 -0.78
CA THR A 125 11.42 -4.36 -1.96
C THR A 125 10.85 -5.75 -1.63
N ALA A 126 11.57 -6.55 -0.84
CA ALA A 126 11.09 -7.86 -0.40
C ALA A 126 9.81 -7.73 0.45
N TRP A 127 9.80 -6.82 1.42
CA TRP A 127 8.63 -6.53 2.24
C TRP A 127 7.43 -6.05 1.40
N HIS A 128 7.68 -5.17 0.41
CA HIS A 128 6.63 -4.67 -0.49
C HIS A 128 6.00 -5.80 -1.32
N ARG A 129 6.81 -6.76 -1.78
CA ARG A 129 6.33 -7.95 -2.50
C ARG A 129 5.50 -8.87 -1.62
N GLU A 130 5.95 -9.14 -0.40
CA GLU A 130 5.20 -9.95 0.57
C GLU A 130 3.82 -9.33 0.87
N LYS A 131 3.79 -8.02 1.06
CA LYS A 131 2.55 -7.27 1.19
C LYS A 131 1.66 -7.40 -0.05
N ASN A 132 2.22 -7.26 -1.24
CA ASN A 132 1.44 -7.42 -2.48
C ASN A 132 0.85 -8.83 -2.62
N ALA A 133 1.55 -9.87 -2.16
CA ALA A 133 1.00 -11.22 -2.11
C ALA A 133 -0.21 -11.30 -1.17
N ARG A 134 -0.14 -10.70 0.03
CA ARG A 134 -1.31 -10.61 0.94
C ARG A 134 -2.49 -9.88 0.30
N TRP A 135 -2.24 -8.83 -0.47
CA TRP A 135 -3.30 -8.11 -1.17
C TRP A 135 -3.94 -8.95 -2.29
N GLN A 136 -3.17 -9.77 -2.99
CA GLN A 136 -3.72 -10.67 -4.00
C GLN A 136 -4.73 -11.64 -3.39
N GLU A 137 -4.39 -12.23 -2.24
CA GLU A 137 -5.30 -13.09 -1.48
C GLU A 137 -6.58 -12.35 -1.06
N LEU A 138 -6.43 -11.12 -0.56
CA LEU A 138 -7.55 -10.28 -0.12
C LEU A 138 -8.52 -9.90 -1.26
N LEU A 139 -7.97 -9.63 -2.45
CA LEU A 139 -8.72 -9.16 -3.61
C LEU A 139 -9.31 -10.30 -4.46
N ARG A 140 -8.75 -11.52 -4.33
CA ARG A 140 -9.13 -12.69 -5.14
C ARG A 140 -10.65 -12.92 -5.18
N PRO A 141 -11.39 -12.96 -4.05
CA PRO A 141 -12.81 -13.30 -4.09
C PRO A 141 -13.64 -12.32 -4.91
N GLU A 142 -13.36 -11.02 -4.79
CA GLU A 142 -14.04 -9.98 -5.54
C GLU A 142 -13.68 -10.03 -7.04
N MET A 143 -12.44 -10.34 -7.36
CA MET A 143 -12.00 -10.50 -8.74
C MET A 143 -12.62 -11.74 -9.41
N SER A 144 -12.69 -12.88 -8.72
CA SER A 144 -13.36 -14.09 -9.22
C SER A 144 -14.83 -13.82 -9.54
N ARG A 145 -15.53 -13.11 -8.65
CA ARG A 145 -16.93 -12.70 -8.86
C ARG A 145 -17.11 -11.88 -10.15
N ARG A 146 -16.19 -10.97 -10.46
CA ARG A 146 -16.21 -10.15 -11.69
C ARG A 146 -15.88 -10.93 -12.96
N LEU A 147 -15.11 -12.00 -12.82
CA LEU A 147 -14.75 -12.90 -13.91
C LEU A 147 -15.79 -14.00 -14.14
N GLU A 148 -16.91 -13.97 -13.39
CA GLU A 148 -17.93 -15.02 -13.38
C GLU A 148 -17.30 -16.41 -13.07
N ALA A 149 -16.26 -16.43 -12.24
CA ALA A 149 -15.56 -17.61 -11.77
C ALA A 149 -15.99 -17.96 -10.33
N ASP A 150 -15.86 -19.24 -9.95
CA ASP A 150 -16.09 -19.68 -8.58
C ASP A 150 -14.96 -19.16 -7.66
N PRO A 151 -15.26 -18.33 -6.63
CA PRO A 151 -14.25 -17.89 -5.67
C PRO A 151 -13.59 -19.03 -4.87
N ALA A 152 -14.21 -20.20 -4.80
CA ALA A 152 -13.67 -21.38 -4.12
C ALA A 152 -12.77 -22.24 -5.02
N ASP A 153 -12.73 -21.98 -6.33
CA ASP A 153 -11.83 -22.66 -7.26
C ASP A 153 -10.46 -21.99 -7.27
N ASP A 154 -9.58 -22.44 -6.37
CA ASP A 154 -8.20 -21.96 -6.29
C ASP A 154 -7.33 -22.38 -7.50
N SER A 155 -7.86 -23.21 -8.42
CA SER A 155 -7.13 -23.63 -9.62
C SER A 155 -7.28 -22.66 -10.80
N ASP A 156 -8.28 -21.77 -10.78
CA ASP A 156 -8.48 -20.77 -11.82
C ASP A 156 -7.45 -19.63 -11.70
N PRO A 157 -6.50 -19.50 -12.66
CA PRO A 157 -5.44 -18.51 -12.55
C PRO A 157 -5.89 -17.10 -12.92
N ARG A 158 -7.10 -16.91 -13.48
CA ARG A 158 -7.51 -15.64 -14.10
C ARG A 158 -7.59 -14.50 -13.09
N ALA A 159 -8.17 -14.74 -11.91
CA ALA A 159 -8.27 -13.72 -10.86
C ALA A 159 -6.89 -13.28 -10.38
N HIS A 160 -6.02 -14.25 -10.09
CA HIS A 160 -4.64 -14.00 -9.69
C HIS A 160 -3.87 -13.24 -10.77
N ALA A 161 -3.96 -13.66 -12.04
CA ALA A 161 -3.27 -13.03 -13.15
C ALA A 161 -3.67 -11.56 -13.34
N VAL A 162 -4.97 -11.22 -13.25
CA VAL A 162 -5.45 -9.84 -13.35
C VAL A 162 -4.91 -8.98 -12.21
N ILE A 163 -4.99 -9.47 -10.97
CA ILE A 163 -4.53 -8.71 -9.79
C ILE A 163 -3.01 -8.53 -9.82
N ALA A 164 -2.26 -9.62 -10.04
CA ALA A 164 -0.81 -9.58 -10.09
C ALA A 164 -0.29 -8.66 -11.20
N SER A 165 -0.93 -8.68 -12.38
CA SER A 165 -0.59 -7.77 -13.48
C SER A 165 -0.83 -6.30 -13.12
N ALA A 166 -1.97 -6.00 -12.49
CA ALA A 166 -2.28 -4.63 -12.07
C ALA A 166 -1.34 -4.13 -10.96
N LEU A 167 -1.02 -4.95 -9.96
CA LEU A 167 -0.04 -4.61 -8.93
C LEU A 167 1.39 -4.47 -9.50
N GLY A 168 1.75 -5.29 -10.48
CA GLY A 168 3.00 -5.16 -11.23
C GLY A 168 3.08 -3.84 -12.00
N CYS A 169 1.96 -3.35 -12.55
CA CYS A 169 1.89 -2.02 -13.18
C CYS A 169 2.11 -0.90 -12.15
N VAL A 170 1.62 -1.05 -10.92
CA VAL A 170 1.89 -0.09 -9.83
C VAL A 170 3.37 -0.11 -9.43
N GLU A 171 3.98 -1.29 -9.28
CA GLU A 171 5.41 -1.41 -8.99
C GLU A 171 6.25 -0.76 -10.10
N ALA A 172 5.95 -1.03 -11.37
CA ALA A 172 6.60 -0.40 -12.50
C ALA A 172 6.43 1.14 -12.50
N ALA A 173 5.23 1.62 -12.17
CA ALA A 173 4.95 3.05 -12.08
C ALA A 173 5.72 3.72 -10.93
N LEU A 174 5.79 3.10 -9.75
CA LEU A 174 6.54 3.60 -8.60
C LEU A 174 8.06 3.64 -8.88
N THR A 175 8.60 2.60 -9.51
CA THR A 175 10.01 2.55 -9.92
C THR A 175 10.33 3.68 -10.90
N ALA A 176 9.51 3.86 -11.94
CA ALA A 176 9.69 4.95 -12.90
C ALA A 176 9.54 6.33 -12.26
N TRP A 177 8.55 6.50 -11.37
CA TRP A 177 8.31 7.75 -10.64
C TRP A 177 9.51 8.12 -9.75
N ALA A 178 10.07 7.14 -9.03
CA ALA A 178 11.25 7.30 -8.19
C ALA A 178 12.54 7.63 -8.97
N SER A 179 12.61 7.24 -10.25
CA SER A 179 13.75 7.53 -11.14
C SER A 179 13.64 8.86 -11.88
N ASN A 180 12.46 9.48 -11.94
CA ASN A 180 12.26 10.72 -12.68
C ASN A 180 12.88 11.91 -11.94
N ALA A 181 13.60 12.76 -12.69
CA ALA A 181 14.15 14.03 -12.20
C ALA A 181 13.09 15.13 -12.10
N GLU A 182 11.94 14.97 -12.77
CA GLU A 182 10.82 15.92 -12.75
C GLU A 182 9.56 15.27 -12.14
N PRO A 183 8.82 15.98 -11.26
CA PRO A 183 7.55 15.53 -10.72
C PRO A 183 6.52 15.23 -11.82
N GLN A 184 6.14 13.96 -11.96
CA GLN A 184 5.01 13.54 -12.79
C GLN A 184 3.92 12.96 -11.90
N ALA A 185 2.66 13.13 -12.31
CA ALA A 185 1.55 12.49 -11.63
C ALA A 185 1.66 10.96 -11.77
N LEU A 186 1.74 10.25 -10.65
CA LEU A 186 1.86 8.78 -10.62
C LEU A 186 0.75 8.09 -11.44
N ALA A 187 -0.45 8.66 -11.47
CA ALA A 187 -1.58 8.20 -12.29
C ALA A 187 -1.26 8.09 -13.78
N GLN A 188 -0.54 9.06 -14.35
CA GLN A 188 -0.18 9.05 -15.78
C GLN A 188 0.87 7.98 -16.09
N ILE A 189 1.77 7.70 -15.14
CA ILE A 189 2.76 6.63 -15.28
C ILE A 189 2.07 5.26 -15.17
N LEU A 190 1.12 5.13 -14.24
CA LEU A 190 0.30 3.92 -14.09
C LEU A 190 -0.55 3.65 -15.35
N ASP A 191 -1.17 4.68 -15.93
CA ASP A 191 -1.94 4.55 -17.18
C ASP A 191 -1.07 4.01 -18.32
N ARG A 192 0.17 4.49 -18.44
CA ARG A 192 1.14 3.96 -19.43
C ARG A 192 1.49 2.50 -19.16
N ALA A 193 1.75 2.13 -17.90
CA ALA A 193 2.08 0.75 -17.54
C ALA A 193 0.91 -0.22 -17.81
N MET A 194 -0.32 0.17 -17.44
CA MET A 194 -1.52 -0.64 -17.68
C MET A 194 -1.92 -0.69 -19.17
N GLY A 195 -1.63 0.36 -19.94
CA GLY A 195 -1.81 0.36 -21.40
C GLY A 195 -0.88 -0.63 -22.10
N ALA A 196 0.40 -0.66 -21.70
CA ALA A 196 1.41 -1.57 -22.27
C ALA A 196 1.05 -3.04 -22.06
N THR A 197 0.50 -3.40 -20.89
CA THR A 197 0.07 -4.78 -20.59
C THR A 197 -1.20 -5.17 -21.31
N SER A 198 -2.14 -4.24 -21.51
CA SER A 198 -3.36 -4.51 -22.28
C SER A 198 -3.12 -4.73 -23.78
N SER A 199 -2.03 -4.18 -24.32
CA SER A 199 -1.64 -4.29 -25.74
C SER A 199 -0.96 -5.62 -26.09
N LEU A 200 -0.73 -6.51 -25.11
CA LEU A 200 -0.15 -7.85 -25.30
C LEU A 200 -1.20 -8.92 -25.68
N LYS A 201 -2.44 -8.51 -25.95
CA LYS A 201 -3.55 -9.36 -26.42
C LYS A 201 -3.82 -9.09 -27.89
#